data_AF-A0A645JS48-F1
#
_entry.id   AF-A0A645JS48-F1
#
_cell.length_a   1.000
_cell.length_b   1.000
_cell.length_c   1.000
_cell.angle_alpha   90.00
_cell.angle_beta   90.00
_cell.angle_gamma   90.00
#
_symmetry.space_group_name_H-M   'P 1'
#
loop_
_entity.id
_entity.type
_entity.pdbx_description
1 polymer ?
#
loop_
_entity_poly.entity_id
_entity_poly.type
_entity_poly.pdbx_seq_one_letter_code
_entity_poly.pdbx_strand_id
1 'polypeptide(L)'
;MEAISPETILHELIDKNVLSSEIQILSFNIIEQDGISSINLDMNDAFSNYLASLGTDGEYYTIGSICNTFLKAYESEQIKITVNGNILVTGHTDYPDYMRWFK
;
A
#
# COMPACT_ATOMS: atom_id res chain seq x y z
N MET A 1 -11.78 13.42 -15.05
CA MET A 1 -11.97 12.86 -13.69
C MET A 1 -10.88 13.47 -12.84
N GLU A 2 -11.23 14.04 -11.69
CA GLU A 2 -10.23 14.31 -10.66
C GLU A 2 -9.79 12.96 -10.09
N ALA A 3 -8.48 12.73 -9.97
CA ALA A 3 -7.99 11.55 -9.29
C ALA A 3 -8.40 11.65 -7.82
N ILE A 4 -8.97 10.57 -7.29
CA ILE A 4 -9.29 10.47 -5.86
C ILE A 4 -8.00 10.67 -5.04
N SER A 5 -8.07 11.32 -3.88
CA SER A 5 -6.87 11.49 -3.05
C SER A 5 -6.47 10.15 -2.41
N PRO A 6 -5.17 9.91 -2.18
CA PRO A 6 -4.71 8.64 -1.62
C PRO A 6 -5.20 8.47 -0.16
N GLU A 7 -5.38 9.57 0.57
CA GLU A 7 -5.99 9.58 1.91
C GLU A 7 -7.47 9.19 1.86
N THR A 8 -8.20 9.57 0.80
CA THR A 8 -9.60 9.16 0.62
C THR A 8 -9.71 7.64 0.41
N ILE A 9 -8.79 7.06 -0.38
CA ILE A 9 -8.70 5.60 -0.53
C ILE A 9 -8.36 4.94 0.81
N LEU A 10 -7.39 5.48 1.55
CA LEU A 10 -7.01 4.96 2.85
C LEU A 10 -8.19 4.98 3.84
N HIS A 11 -8.93 6.08 3.93
CA HIS A 11 -10.12 6.18 4.78
C HIS A 11 -11.18 5.14 4.40
N GLU A 12 -11.43 4.93 3.11
CA GLU A 12 -12.36 3.89 2.65
C GLU A 12 -11.92 2.47 3.04
N LEU A 13 -10.61 2.20 3.05
CA LEU A 13 -10.06 0.91 3.49
C LEU A 13 -10.18 0.74 5.01
N ILE A 14 -10.00 1.81 5.78
CA ILE A 14 -10.21 1.83 7.23
C ILE A 14 -11.70 1.60 7.56
N ASP A 15 -12.61 2.32 6.91
CA ASP A 15 -14.06 2.21 7.12
C ASP A 15 -14.58 0.80 6.78
N LYS A 16 -13.93 0.11 5.83
CA LYS A 16 -14.22 -1.29 5.47
C LYS A 16 -13.51 -2.30 6.36
N ASN A 17 -12.81 -1.87 7.41
CA ASN A 17 -12.04 -2.68 8.35
C ASN A 17 -10.93 -3.52 7.67
N VAL A 18 -10.41 -3.06 6.53
CA VAL A 18 -9.22 -3.66 5.90
C VAL A 18 -7.96 -3.21 6.65
N LEU A 19 -7.94 -1.98 7.15
CA LEU A 19 -6.81 -1.34 7.81
C LEU A 19 -7.20 -0.75 9.18
N SER A 20 -6.22 -0.68 10.07
CA SER A 20 -6.32 0.05 11.34
C SER A 20 -6.40 1.56 11.12
N SER A 21 -7.16 2.26 11.97
CA SER A 21 -7.30 3.73 11.94
C SER A 21 -6.04 4.50 12.31
N GLU A 22 -5.01 3.83 12.85
CA GLU A 22 -3.72 4.44 13.20
C GLU A 22 -2.80 4.62 11.99
N ILE A 23 -3.13 3.97 10.87
CA ILE A 23 -2.34 4.01 9.63
C ILE A 23 -2.51 5.35 8.94
N GLN A 24 -1.40 5.92 8.50
CA GLN A 24 -1.36 7.21 7.79
C GLN A 24 -0.44 7.12 6.58
N ILE A 25 -0.80 7.85 5.52
CA ILE A 25 0.08 8.10 4.38
C ILE A 25 1.00 9.27 4.73
N LEU A 26 2.31 9.04 4.60
CA LEU A 26 3.34 10.05 4.80
C LEU A 26 3.74 10.72 3.48
N SER A 27 3.80 9.93 2.40
CA SER A 27 4.01 10.46 1.06
C SER A 27 3.37 9.58 0.00
N PHE A 28 2.96 10.22 -1.10
CA PHE A 28 2.38 9.54 -2.26
C PHE A 28 2.86 10.23 -3.53
N ASN A 29 3.43 9.46 -4.45
CA ASN A 29 3.86 9.97 -5.75
C ASN A 29 3.56 8.93 -6.84
N ILE A 30 3.17 9.40 -8.02
CA ILE A 30 3.12 8.61 -9.24
C ILE A 30 4.31 9.04 -10.08
N ILE A 31 5.16 8.09 -10.45
CA ILE A 31 6.36 8.32 -11.25
C ILE A 31 6.39 7.36 -12.45
N GLU A 32 7.23 7.68 -13.44
CA GLU A 32 7.64 6.72 -14.46
C GLU A 32 8.93 6.05 -14.00
N GLN A 33 8.88 4.73 -13.78
CA GLN A 33 10.03 3.90 -13.44
C GLN A 33 10.28 2.95 -14.61
N ASP A 34 11.37 3.16 -15.34
CA ASP A 34 11.77 2.32 -16.48
C ASP A 34 10.66 2.17 -17.55
N GLY A 35 9.94 3.26 -17.82
CA GLY A 35 8.81 3.29 -18.76
C GLY A 35 7.48 2.78 -18.20
N ILE A 36 7.42 2.45 -16.90
CA ILE A 36 6.23 1.90 -16.23
C ILE A 36 5.65 2.94 -15.26
N SER A 37 4.35 3.23 -15.40
CA SER A 37 3.61 4.05 -14.42
C SER A 37 3.58 3.37 -13.06
N SER A 38 4.18 4.00 -12.07
CA SER A 38 4.52 3.40 -10.78
C SER A 38 4.10 4.29 -9.61
N ILE A 39 3.50 3.68 -8.59
CA ILE A 39 3.15 4.36 -7.34
C ILE A 39 4.27 4.15 -6.32
N ASN A 40 4.70 5.23 -5.68
CA ASN A 40 5.45 5.20 -4.43
C ASN A 40 4.54 5.64 -3.30
N LEU A 41 4.25 4.73 -2.38
CA LEU A 41 3.36 4.91 -1.23
C LEU A 41 4.16 4.71 0.06
N ASP A 42 4.37 5.78 0.83
CA ASP A 42 5.03 5.70 2.13
C ASP A 42 4.01 5.85 3.25
N MET A 43 4.05 4.94 4.23
CA MET A 43 3.16 4.92 5.37
C MET A 43 3.92 5.00 6.70
N ASN A 44 3.22 5.30 7.78
CA ASN A 44 3.79 5.30 9.13
C ASN A 44 3.97 3.88 9.69
N ASP A 45 4.67 3.75 10.83
CA ASP A 45 4.96 2.47 11.50
C ASP A 45 3.71 1.69 11.90
N ALA A 46 2.56 2.34 12.04
CA ALA A 46 1.31 1.66 12.33
C ALA A 46 0.96 0.62 11.25
N PHE A 47 1.41 0.82 10.01
CA PHE A 47 1.15 -0.12 8.93
C PHE A 47 1.93 -1.44 9.07
N SER A 48 3.25 -1.37 9.29
CA SER A 48 4.06 -2.57 9.51
C SER A 48 3.67 -3.29 10.81
N ASN A 49 3.37 -2.54 11.87
CA ASN A 49 2.89 -3.10 13.14
C ASN A 49 1.55 -3.83 12.97
N TYR A 50 0.63 -3.26 12.18
CA TYR A 50 -0.65 -3.90 11.86
C TYR A 50 -0.42 -5.22 11.12
N LEU A 51 0.36 -5.22 10.04
CA LEU A 51 0.65 -6.43 9.26
C LEU A 51 1.34 -7.51 10.10
N ALA A 52 2.29 -7.14 10.96
CA ALA A 52 2.98 -8.06 11.86
C ALA A 52 2.05 -8.74 12.90
N SER A 53 0.87 -8.14 13.16
CA SER A 53 -0.14 -8.73 14.04
C SER A 53 -1.06 -9.75 13.35
N LEU A 54 -1.05 -9.79 12.01
CA LEU A 54 -1.85 -10.71 11.21
C LEU A 54 -1.13 -12.05 11.06
N GLY A 55 -1.89 -13.11 10.77
CA GLY A 55 -1.29 -14.33 10.19
C GLY A 55 -0.94 -14.15 8.71
N THR A 56 -0.18 -15.07 8.13
CA THR A 56 0.29 -15.02 6.73
C THR A 56 -0.82 -14.73 5.71
N ASP A 57 -1.97 -15.42 5.83
CA ASP A 57 -3.11 -15.19 4.92
C ASP A 57 -3.69 -13.78 5.08
N GLY A 58 -3.83 -13.29 6.32
CA GLY A 58 -4.34 -11.95 6.60
C GLY A 58 -3.41 -10.86 6.06
N GLU A 59 -2.10 -11.04 6.22
CA GLU A 59 -1.09 -10.16 5.63
C GLU A 59 -1.19 -10.14 4.11
N TYR A 60 -1.27 -11.31 3.47
CA TYR A 60 -1.40 -11.43 2.02
C TYR A 60 -2.65 -10.71 1.49
N TYR A 61 -3.81 -10.92 2.12
CA TYR A 61 -5.05 -10.26 1.72
C TYR A 61 -5.01 -8.74 1.93
N THR A 62 -4.35 -8.27 2.99
CA THR A 62 -4.22 -6.85 3.28
C THR A 62 -3.33 -6.16 2.24
N ILE A 63 -2.15 -6.72 1.96
CA ILE A 63 -1.23 -6.22 0.94
C ILE A 63 -1.89 -6.23 -0.44
N GLY A 64 -2.52 -7.33 -0.81
CA GLY A 64 -3.24 -7.45 -2.08
C GLY A 64 -4.37 -6.43 -2.22
N SER A 65 -5.12 -6.19 -1.15
CA SER A 65 -6.20 -5.19 -1.13
C SER A 65 -5.68 -3.78 -1.38
N ILE A 66 -4.59 -3.38 -0.71
CA ILE A 66 -3.97 -2.07 -0.93
C ILE A 66 -3.44 -1.98 -2.35
N CYS A 67 -2.62 -2.95 -2.79
CA CYS A 67 -2.01 -2.92 -4.11
C CYS A 67 -3.08 -2.79 -5.20
N ASN A 68 -4.08 -3.67 -5.20
CA ASN A 68 -5.09 -3.66 -6.24
C ASN A 68 -5.96 -2.39 -6.21
N THR A 69 -6.27 -1.86 -5.03
CA THR A 69 -7.09 -0.65 -4.90
C THR A 69 -6.35 0.57 -5.45
N PHE A 70 -5.09 0.78 -5.05
CA PHE A 70 -4.29 1.92 -5.50
C PHE A 70 -3.94 1.81 -6.98
N LEU A 71 -3.50 0.64 -7.45
CA LEU A 71 -3.20 0.43 -8.87
C LEU A 71 -4.42 0.71 -9.75
N LYS A 72 -5.61 0.25 -9.34
CA LYS A 72 -6.85 0.51 -10.07
C LYS A 72 -7.26 1.99 -10.04
N ALA A 73 -7.13 2.65 -8.90
CA ALA A 73 -7.59 4.03 -8.74
C ALA A 73 -6.74 5.04 -9.53
N TYR A 74 -5.45 4.76 -9.69
CA TYR A 74 -4.50 5.65 -10.36
C TYR A 74 -4.06 5.17 -11.74
N GLU A 75 -4.61 4.05 -12.22
CA GLU A 75 -4.25 3.45 -13.51
C GLU A 75 -2.74 3.20 -13.66
N SER A 76 -2.09 2.81 -12.55
CA SER A 76 -0.66 2.44 -12.52
C SER A 76 -0.47 0.94 -12.60
N GLU A 77 0.69 0.50 -13.07
CA GLU A 77 0.99 -0.91 -13.29
C GLU A 77 1.70 -1.58 -12.10
N GLN A 78 2.37 -0.78 -11.28
CA GLN A 78 3.09 -1.28 -10.11
C GLN A 78 3.14 -0.27 -8.95
N ILE A 79 3.33 -0.77 -7.74
CA ILE A 79 3.33 0.01 -6.50
C ILE A 79 4.44 -0.47 -5.57
N LYS A 80 5.24 0.46 -5.06
CA LYS A 80 6.19 0.22 -3.98
C LYS A 80 5.63 0.83 -2.72
N ILE A 81 5.59 0.03 -1.66
CA ILE A 81 5.12 0.44 -0.34
C ILE A 81 6.32 0.49 0.61
N THR A 82 6.50 1.62 1.29
CA THR A 82 7.54 1.82 2.30
C THR A 82 6.93 2.22 3.64
N VAL A 83 7.72 2.08 4.70
CA VAL A 83 7.37 2.58 6.03
C VAL A 83 8.46 3.52 6.51
N ASN A 84 8.09 4.78 6.74
CA ASN A 84 9.03 5.85 7.09
C ASN A 84 10.26 5.90 6.15
N GLY A 85 10.03 5.72 4.85
CA GLY A 85 11.07 5.67 3.82
C GLY A 85 11.91 4.39 3.77
N ASN A 86 11.66 3.42 4.66
CA ASN A 86 12.37 2.14 4.70
C ASN A 86 11.59 1.03 3.98
N ILE A 87 12.28 -0.07 3.67
CA ILE A 87 11.64 -1.29 3.16
C ILE A 87 10.53 -1.71 4.14
N LEU A 88 9.36 -2.04 3.60
CA LEU A 88 8.29 -2.64 4.38
C LEU A 88 8.72 -4.05 4.79
N VAL A 89 8.99 -4.21 6.08
CA VAL A 89 9.27 -5.49 6.74
C VAL A 89 8.07 -5.84 7.60
N THR A 90 7.54 -7.05 7.43
CA THR A 90 6.40 -7.56 8.21
C THR A 90 6.84 -8.73 9.09
N GLY A 91 5.88 -9.41 9.72
CA GLY A 91 6.16 -10.65 10.45
C GLY A 91 6.53 -11.84 9.55
N HIS A 92 6.20 -11.80 8.25
CA HIS A 92 6.30 -12.95 7.35
C HIS A 92 7.06 -12.69 6.05
N THR A 93 7.11 -11.45 5.57
CA THR A 93 7.65 -11.12 4.24
C THR A 93 8.24 -9.71 4.21
N ASP A 94 9.38 -9.58 3.54
CA ASP A 94 9.95 -8.28 3.19
C ASP A 94 9.47 -7.90 1.79
N TYR A 95 9.09 -6.63 1.61
CA TYR A 95 8.62 -6.09 0.34
C TYR A 95 9.60 -5.02 -0.19
N PRO A 96 10.79 -5.42 -0.71
CA PRO A 96 11.82 -4.47 -1.13
C PRO A 96 11.52 -3.78 -2.47
N ASP A 97 10.71 -4.42 -3.30
CA ASP A 97 10.51 -4.08 -4.71
C ASP A 97 9.07 -3.62 -5.02
N TYR A 98 8.87 -3.17 -6.25
CA TYR A 98 7.54 -2.89 -6.76
C TYR A 98 6.69 -4.16 -6.85
N MET A 99 5.50 -4.08 -6.28
CA MET A 99 4.46 -5.09 -6.37
C MET A 99 3.52 -4.78 -7.52
N ARG A 100 2.95 -5.82 -8.12
CA ARG A 100 1.94 -5.72 -9.18
C ARG A 100 0.59 -6.26 -8.68
N TRP A 101 -0.40 -6.22 -9.56
CA TRP A 101 -1.73 -6.75 -9.29
C TRP A 101 -1.69 -8.17 -8.69
N PHE A 102 -2.35 -8.34 -7.53
CA PHE A 102 -2.52 -9.63 -6.85
C PHE A 102 -3.73 -10.36 -7.42
N LYS A 103 -3.56 -11.65 -7.73
CA LYS A 103 -4.57 -12.50 -8.38
C LYS A 103 -5.34 -13.37 -7.39
#